data_AF-A0A9R0I4G0-F1
#
_entry.id   AF-A0A9R0I4G0-F1
#
_cell.length_a   1.000
_cell.length_b   1.000
_cell.length_c   1.000
_cell.angle_alpha   90.00
_cell.angle_beta   90.00
_cell.angle_gamma   90.00
#
_symmetry.space_group_name_H-M   'P 1'
#
loop_
_entity.id
_entity.type
_entity.pdbx_description
1 polymer ?
#
loop_
_entity_poly.entity_id
_entity_poly.type
_entity_poly.pdbx_seq_one_letter_code
_entity_poly.pdbx_strand_id
1 'polypeptide(L)'
;MGIEKTTKALVAELKLMSKEVEDSELANVAAVSAGNNREVGSMIAEAMSKVGRKGVATLEEGKSDENGLYVVERMQFDRGYNFTLFCY
;
A
#
# COMPACT_ATOMS: atom_id res chain seq x y z
N MET A 1 23.53 3.95 -26.08
CA MET A 1 22.33 3.07 -26.01
C MET A 1 22.60 1.71 -25.31
N GLY A 2 23.47 1.65 -24.30
CA GLY A 2 23.66 0.44 -23.48
C GLY A 2 22.81 0.46 -22.21
N ILE A 3 22.82 1.59 -21.49
CA ILE A 3 22.17 1.77 -20.19
C ILE A 3 20.66 1.52 -20.24
N GLU A 4 19.94 1.99 -21.26
CA GLU A 4 18.51 1.71 -21.42
C GLU A 4 18.20 0.23 -21.64
N LYS A 5 19.05 -0.49 -22.40
CA LYS A 5 18.86 -1.94 -22.61
C LYS A 5 19.13 -2.70 -21.31
N THR A 6 20.20 -2.33 -20.60
CA THR A 6 20.55 -2.94 -19.32
C THR A 6 19.48 -2.71 -18.26
N THR A 7 18.97 -1.48 -18.12
CA THR A 7 17.90 -1.16 -17.17
C THR A 7 16.60 -1.89 -17.51
N LYS A 8 16.22 -1.98 -18.79
CA LYS A 8 15.04 -2.75 -19.21
C LYS A 8 15.18 -4.25 -18.91
N ALA A 9 16.35 -4.83 -19.20
CA ALA A 9 16.63 -6.23 -18.86
C ALA A 9 16.59 -6.47 -17.34
N LEU A 10 17.16 -5.55 -16.55
CA LEU A 10 17.16 -5.64 -15.09
C LEU A 10 15.75 -5.56 -14.51
N VAL A 11 14.90 -4.66 -15.03
CA VAL A 11 13.50 -4.55 -14.61
C VAL A 11 12.72 -5.82 -14.98
N ALA A 12 13.00 -6.42 -16.14
CA ALA A 12 12.38 -7.69 -16.52
C ALA A 12 12.77 -8.82 -15.56
N GLU A 13 14.05 -8.90 -15.19
CA GLU A 13 14.54 -9.91 -14.25
C GLU A 13 13.97 -9.70 -12.84
N LEU A 14 13.93 -8.45 -12.35
CA LEU A 14 13.34 -8.11 -11.06
C LEU A 14 11.85 -8.49 -10.99
N LYS A 15 11.11 -8.38 -12.10
CA LYS A 15 9.72 -8.85 -12.18
C LYS A 15 9.61 -10.38 -12.13
N LEU A 16 10.57 -11.12 -12.66
CA LEU A 16 10.59 -12.58 -12.55
C LEU A 16 10.96 -13.03 -11.12
N MET A 17 11.81 -12.26 -10.45
CA MET A 17 12.19 -12.51 -9.05
C MET A 17 11.14 -12.05 -8.04
N SER A 18 10.20 -11.18 -8.44
CA SER A 18 9.17 -10.70 -7.52
C SER A 18 8.22 -11.83 -7.14
N LYS A 19 8.03 -12.04 -5.85
CA LYS A 19 7.09 -13.00 -5.31
C LYS A 19 5.75 -12.31 -5.08
N GLU A 20 4.67 -12.84 -5.66
CA GLU A 20 3.33 -12.42 -5.27
C GLU A 20 3.06 -12.81 -3.81
N VAL A 21 2.55 -11.84 -3.04
CA VAL A 21 2.22 -12.07 -1.63
C VAL A 21 0.84 -12.69 -1.55
N GLU A 22 0.77 -13.83 -0.87
CA GLU A 22 -0.49 -14.51 -0.53
C GLU A 22 -1.16 -13.84 0.68
N ASP A 23 -2.48 -13.98 0.81
CA ASP A 23 -3.24 -13.36 1.90
C ASP A 23 -2.75 -13.79 3.29
N SER A 24 -2.21 -15.00 3.42
CA SER A 24 -1.62 -15.53 4.66
C SER A 24 -0.27 -14.88 5.03
N GLU A 25 0.46 -14.36 4.04
CA GLU A 25 1.75 -13.70 4.22
C GLU A 25 1.60 -12.20 4.48
N LEU A 26 0.45 -11.61 4.12
CA LEU A 26 0.18 -10.17 4.22
C LEU A 26 0.36 -9.63 5.64
N ALA A 27 -0.15 -10.33 6.67
CA ALA A 27 -0.01 -9.91 8.07
C ALA A 27 1.45 -9.94 8.55
N ASN A 28 2.24 -10.92 8.10
CA ASN A 28 3.65 -11.01 8.46
C ASN A 28 4.46 -9.92 7.76
N VAL A 29 4.22 -9.68 6.47
CA VAL A 29 4.85 -8.60 5.72
C VAL A 29 4.50 -7.25 6.33
N ALA A 30 3.21 -7.00 6.61
CA ALA A 30 2.75 -5.78 7.25
C ALA A 30 3.37 -5.57 8.64
N ALA A 31 3.47 -6.62 9.46
CA ALA A 31 4.08 -6.54 10.79
C ALA A 31 5.58 -6.20 10.72
N VAL A 32 6.31 -6.84 9.80
CA VAL A 32 7.74 -6.57 9.60
C VAL A 32 7.95 -5.13 9.10
N SER A 33 7.14 -4.68 8.14
CA SER A 33 7.17 -3.31 7.61
C SER A 33 6.79 -2.26 8.65
N ALA A 34 5.92 -2.60 9.61
CA ALA A 34 5.50 -1.73 10.71
C ALA A 34 6.50 -1.70 11.89
N GLY A 35 7.75 -2.15 11.70
CA GLY A 35 8.77 -2.15 12.75
C GLY A 35 8.65 -3.34 13.71
N ASN A 36 8.25 -4.50 13.19
CA ASN A 36 8.05 -5.74 13.95
C ASN A 36 6.90 -5.67 14.98
N ASN A 37 5.90 -4.82 14.71
CA ASN A 37 4.69 -4.73 15.51
C ASN A 37 3.59 -5.63 14.93
N ARG A 38 3.30 -6.73 15.65
CA ARG A 38 2.35 -7.76 15.22
C ARG A 38 0.89 -7.29 15.30
N GLU A 39 0.56 -6.44 16.27
CA GLU A 39 -0.79 -5.89 16.41
C GLU A 39 -1.12 -4.94 15.25
N VAL A 40 -0.20 -4.03 14.92
CA VAL A 40 -0.34 -3.12 13.78
C VAL A 40 -0.38 -3.89 12.46
N GLY A 41 0.50 -4.88 12.29
CA GLY A 41 0.48 -5.74 11.09
C GLY A 41 -0.84 -6.49 10.91
N SER A 42 -1.44 -6.99 11.99
CA SER A 42 -2.75 -7.65 11.95
C SER A 42 -3.88 -6.68 11.60
N MET A 43 -3.87 -5.46 12.17
CA MET A 43 -4.85 -4.43 11.85
C MET A 43 -4.77 -4.01 10.38
N ILE A 44 -3.56 -3.83 9.84
CA ILE A 44 -3.35 -3.48 8.43
C ILE A 44 -3.81 -4.62 7.52
N ALA A 45 -3.51 -5.88 7.86
CA ALA A 45 -3.97 -7.02 7.06
C ALA A 45 -5.49 -7.16 7.05
N GLU A 46 -6.15 -6.94 8.19
CA GLU A 46 -7.62 -6.93 8.26
C GLU A 46 -8.23 -5.79 7.44
N ALA A 47 -7.64 -4.60 7.52
CA ALA A 47 -8.03 -3.45 6.71
C ALA A 47 -7.91 -3.76 5.21
N MET A 48 -6.80 -4.35 4.80
CA MET A 48 -6.52 -4.67 3.41
C MET A 48 -7.38 -5.82 2.88
N SER A 49 -7.74 -6.78 3.72
CA SER A 49 -8.71 -7.83 3.39
C SER A 49 -10.10 -7.25 3.10
N LYS A 50 -10.53 -6.26 3.89
CA LYS A 50 -11.82 -5.57 3.71
C LYS A 50 -11.86 -4.63 2.50
N VAL A 51 -10.73 -4.00 2.18
CA VAL A 51 -10.59 -3.04 1.06
C VAL A 51 -10.33 -3.74 -0.28
N GLY A 52 -9.74 -4.94 -0.25
CA GLY A 52 -9.38 -5.73 -1.44
C GLY A 52 -8.11 -5.25 -2.14
N ARG A 53 -7.55 -6.08 -3.03
CA ARG A 53 -6.24 -5.86 -3.71
C ARG A 53 -6.10 -4.55 -4.51
N LYS A 54 -7.20 -3.87 -4.84
CA LYS A 54 -7.20 -2.62 -5.63
C LYS A 54 -7.76 -1.42 -4.88
N GLY A 55 -8.21 -1.60 -3.64
CA GLY A 55 -8.76 -0.49 -2.88
C GLY A 55 -7.66 0.33 -2.20
N VAL A 56 -7.97 1.58 -1.92
CA VAL A 56 -7.06 2.52 -1.27
C VAL A 56 -7.43 2.62 0.21
N ALA A 57 -6.44 2.48 1.09
CA ALA A 57 -6.60 2.77 2.51
C ALA A 57 -6.09 4.18 2.80
N THR A 58 -6.83 4.94 3.60
CA THR A 58 -6.41 6.27 4.08
C THR A 58 -6.39 6.23 5.61
N LEU A 59 -5.33 6.79 6.19
CA LEU A 59 -5.21 6.94 7.63
C LEU A 59 -5.66 8.36 8.02
N GLU A 60 -6.59 8.46 8.96
CA GLU A 60 -6.93 9.72 9.62
C GLU A 60 -6.52 9.66 11.09
N GLU A 61 -5.83 10.69 11.57
CA GLU A 61 -5.47 10.81 12.98
C GLU A 61 -6.70 11.24 13.78
N GLY A 62 -7.30 10.30 14.51
CA GLY A 62 -8.41 10.56 15.42
C GLY A 62 -7.94 11.23 16.73
N LYS A 63 -8.79 12.04 17.34
CA LYS A 63 -8.54 12.63 18.68
C LYS A 63 -8.83 11.67 19.84
N SER A 64 -9.23 10.43 19.52
CA SER A 64 -9.70 9.42 20.49
C SER A 64 -8.73 8.25 20.50
N ASP A 65 -8.53 7.62 21.66
CA ASP A 65 -7.64 6.46 21.85
C ASP A 65 -8.16 5.15 21.21
N GLU A 66 -9.27 5.21 20.46
CA GLU A 66 -9.91 4.06 19.83
C GLU A 66 -9.58 3.99 18.33
N ASN A 67 -8.99 2.87 17.91
CA ASN A 67 -8.71 2.57 16.50
C ASN A 67 -9.99 2.03 15.82
N GLY A 68 -10.64 2.84 14.99
CA GLY A 68 -11.81 2.44 14.20
C GLY A 68 -11.47 2.17 12.73
N LEU A 69 -12.03 1.11 12.15
CA LEU A 69 -11.91 0.82 10.72
C LEU A 69 -13.23 1.12 10.00
N TYR A 70 -13.19 2.07 9.05
CA TYR A 70 -14.34 2.46 8.23
C TYR A 70 -14.05 2.22 6.75
N VAL A 71 -14.86 1.38 6.10
CA VAL A 71 -14.77 1.15 4.66
C VAL A 71 -15.73 2.11 3.98
N VAL A 72 -15.19 3.00 3.15
CA VAL A 72 -16.00 3.91 2.32
C VAL A 72 -15.74 3.56 0.86
N GLU A 73 -16.79 3.23 0.12
CA GLU A 73 -16.71 3.06 -1.34
C GLU A 73 -16.51 4.42 -2.01
N ARG A 74 -15.27 4.92 -1.97
CA ARG A 74 -14.85 6.09 -2.75
C ARG A 74 -14.09 5.63 -3.97
N MET A 75 -14.58 6.00 -5.15
CA MET A 75 -13.84 5.85 -6.39
C MET A 75 -12.78 6.96 -6.47
N GLN A 76 -11.52 6.65 -6.15
CA GLN A 76 -10.41 7.58 -6.31
C GLN A 76 -9.99 7.60 -7.78
N PHE A 77 -10.34 8.67 -8.47
CA PHE A 77 -9.83 8.93 -9.82
C PHE A 77 -8.44 9.58 -9.71
N ASP A 78 -7.47 9.08 -10.47
CA ASP A 78 -6.11 9.64 -10.64
C ASP A 78 -6.10 11.01 -11.37
N ARG A 79 -7.02 11.92 -11.04
CA ARG A 79 -6.95 13.30 -11.50
C ARG A 79 -5.93 14.04 -10.66
N GLY A 80 -4.68 14.05 -11.13
CA GLY A 80 -3.67 14.98 -10.64
C GLY A 80 -4.15 16.43 -10.78
N TYR A 81 -4.10 17.19 -9.70
CA TYR A 81 -4.33 18.63 -9.75
C TYR A 81 -3.22 19.28 -10.57
N ASN A 82 -3.57 19.93 -11.68
CA ASN A 82 -2.61 20.54 -12.60
C ASN A 82 -1.99 21.86 -12.08
N PHE A 83 -2.17 22.22 -10.82
CA PHE A 83 -1.59 23.44 -10.26
C PHE A 83 -1.15 23.25 -8.81
N THR A 84 0.15 23.40 -8.58
CA THR A 84 0.84 23.42 -7.27
C THR A 84 0.35 24.51 -6.30
N LEU A 85 -0.60 25.36 -6.71
CA LEU A 85 -1.08 26.51 -5.94
C LEU A 85 -2.12 26.16 -4.85
N PHE A 86 -2.50 24.89 -4.70
CA PHE A 86 -3.56 24.45 -3.78
C PHE A 86 -3.09 23.61 -2.56
N CYS A 87 -1.77 23.50 -2.34
CA CYS A 87 -1.21 22.91 -1.11
C CYS A 87 -0.68 23.99 -0.15
N TYR A 88 -1.53 24.94 0.26
CA TYR A 88 -1.25 25.85 1.38
C TYR A 88 -2.32 25.70 2.46
#